data_AF-A0AAV9IDA4-F1
#
_entry.id   AF-A0AAV9IDA4-F1
#
_cell.length_a   1.000
_cell.length_b   1.000
_cell.length_c   1.000
_cell.angle_alpha   90.00
_cell.angle_beta   90.00
_cell.angle_gamma   90.00
#
_symmetry.space_group_name_H-M   'P 1'
#
loop_
_entity.id
_entity.type
_entity.pdbx_description
1 polymer ?
#
loop_
_entity_poly.entity_id
_entity_poly.type
_entity_poly.pdbx_seq_one_letter_code
_entity_poly.pdbx_strand_id
1 'polypeptide(L)'
;MNSAVHRAQSWLNDFRTSCQELFQVVLEETRQVSRSPSEASKLESRLSHLVTLQSQLYSIMEDLEKHKERQSYLEYLVQVEKDLDNRIASVLEKLLQALGRLHVTLEETQPVLQSLSLPKSTLSEILSFAVRITGSLSAPTNYQEESLDAAHFAPAPTEEMIRESKMAQWNMNEMNI
;
A
#
# COMPACT_ATOMS: atom_id res chain seq x y z
N MET A 1 16.51 27.80 -10.55
CA MET A 1 17.72 27.18 -11.14
C MET A 1 18.45 28.09 -12.14
N ASN A 2 17.76 28.84 -13.02
CA ASN A 2 18.41 29.68 -14.05
C ASN A 2 19.37 30.79 -13.54
N SER A 3 19.14 31.33 -12.34
CA SER A 3 19.98 32.39 -11.74
C SER A 3 21.36 31.90 -11.27
N ALA A 4 21.50 30.64 -10.86
CA ALA A 4 22.77 30.09 -10.38
C ALA A 4 23.68 29.71 -11.57
N VAL A 5 23.07 29.16 -12.63
CA VAL A 5 23.77 28.82 -13.87
C VAL A 5 24.32 30.08 -14.53
N HIS A 6 23.51 31.14 -14.67
CA HIS A 6 23.99 32.41 -15.23
C HIS A 6 25.13 33.04 -14.42
N ARG A 7 25.09 32.95 -13.08
CA ARG A 7 26.16 33.45 -12.22
C ARG A 7 27.46 32.66 -12.36
N ALA A 8 27.37 31.32 -12.42
CA ALA A 8 28.53 30.47 -12.67
C ALA A 8 29.15 30.72 -14.04
N GLN A 9 28.31 30.97 -15.06
CA GLN A 9 28.76 31.22 -16.43
C GLN A 9 29.40 32.60 -16.60
N SER A 10 28.87 33.62 -15.91
CA SER A 10 29.51 34.94 -15.81
C SER A 10 30.87 34.82 -15.13
N TRP A 11 30.95 34.14 -13.99
CA TRP A 11 32.20 33.94 -13.26
C TRP A 11 33.25 33.19 -14.07
N LEU A 12 32.87 32.15 -14.81
CA LEU A 12 33.78 31.42 -15.70
C LEU A 12 34.33 32.31 -16.84
N ASN A 13 33.50 33.20 -17.38
CA ASN A 13 33.93 34.15 -18.40
C ASN A 13 34.89 35.20 -17.81
N ASP A 14 34.59 35.73 -16.62
CA ASP A 14 35.45 36.70 -15.93
C ASP A 14 36.80 36.08 -15.55
N PHE A 15 36.79 34.82 -15.10
CA PHE A 15 37.99 34.03 -14.81
C PHE A 15 38.82 33.77 -16.07
N ARG A 16 38.19 33.37 -17.18
CA ARG A 16 38.86 33.14 -18.46
C ARG A 16 39.55 34.41 -18.96
N THR A 17 38.85 35.54 -18.87
CA THR A 17 39.36 36.84 -19.31
C THR A 17 40.53 37.27 -18.43
N SER A 18 40.39 37.13 -17.11
CA SER A 18 41.47 37.42 -16.14
C SER A 18 42.71 36.55 -16.37
N CYS A 19 42.53 35.26 -16.68
CA CYS A 19 43.64 34.37 -17.01
C CYS A 19 44.33 34.76 -18.32
N GLN A 20 43.56 35.14 -19.35
CA GLN A 20 44.11 35.60 -20.63
C GLN A 20 44.91 36.89 -20.48
N GLU A 21 44.39 37.86 -19.71
CA GLU A 21 45.07 39.11 -19.40
C GLU A 21 46.35 38.88 -18.58
N LEU A 22 46.30 38.03 -17.54
CA LEU A 22 47.48 37.65 -16.77
C LEU A 22 48.54 36.97 -17.64
N PHE A 23 48.14 36.07 -18.55
CA PHE A 23 49.09 35.37 -19.42
C PHE A 23 49.80 36.32 -20.39
N GLN A 24 49.08 37.28 -20.96
CA GLN A 24 49.64 38.29 -21.86
C GLN A 24 50.61 39.22 -21.11
N VAL A 25 50.26 39.65 -19.90
CA VAL A 25 51.11 40.52 -19.09
C VAL A 25 52.36 39.79 -18.59
N VAL A 26 52.24 38.53 -18.17
CA VAL A 26 53.39 37.70 -17.75
C VAL A 26 54.34 37.44 -18.93
N LEU A 27 53.83 37.23 -20.15
CA LEU A 27 54.66 37.11 -21.36
C LEU A 27 55.42 38.41 -21.69
N GLU A 28 54.78 39.57 -21.48
CA GLU A 28 55.40 40.87 -21.73
C GLU A 28 56.44 41.22 -20.64
N GLU A 29 56.12 40.95 -19.37
CA GLU A 29 56.99 41.22 -18.22
C GLU A 29 58.18 40.24 -18.15
N THR A 30 58.03 38.96 -18.50
CA THR A 30 59.18 38.04 -18.63
C THR A 30 60.16 38.50 -19.71
N ARG A 31 59.66 39.19 -20.75
CA ARG A 31 60.48 39.86 -21.76
C ARG A 31 61.20 41.09 -21.21
N GLN A 32 60.62 41.81 -20.24
CA GLN A 32 61.21 43.01 -19.63
C GLN A 32 62.13 42.71 -18.43
N VAL A 33 61.89 41.65 -17.66
CA VAL A 33 62.77 41.17 -16.57
C VAL A 33 64.14 40.74 -17.11
N SER A 34 64.22 40.30 -18.37
CA SER A 34 65.51 40.08 -19.06
C SER A 34 66.34 41.37 -19.25
N ARG A 35 65.74 42.55 -19.04
CA ARG A 35 66.34 43.88 -19.22
C ARG A 35 66.52 44.65 -17.91
N SER A 36 65.75 44.38 -16.84
CA SER A 36 65.98 44.97 -15.52
C SER A 36 65.48 44.10 -14.35
N PRO A 37 66.30 43.87 -13.29
CA PRO A 37 65.94 42.97 -12.19
C PRO A 37 64.98 43.56 -11.14
N SER A 38 64.60 44.85 -11.23
CA SER A 38 63.69 45.48 -10.25
C SER A 38 62.22 45.05 -10.43
N GLU A 39 61.87 44.58 -11.63
CA GLU A 39 60.51 44.11 -11.99
C GLU A 39 60.23 42.66 -11.55
N ALA A 40 61.24 41.92 -11.10
CA ALA A 40 61.11 40.53 -10.66
C ALA A 40 60.12 40.36 -9.49
N SER A 41 60.07 41.34 -8.56
CA SER A 41 59.15 41.31 -7.41
C SER A 41 57.67 41.47 -7.79
N LYS A 42 57.37 42.21 -8.88
CA LYS A 42 56.02 42.36 -9.42
C LYS A 42 55.57 41.09 -10.13
N LEU A 43 56.49 40.47 -10.87
CA LEU A 43 56.24 39.18 -11.53
C LEU A 43 55.97 38.09 -10.50
N GLU A 44 56.72 38.05 -9.40
CA GLU A 44 56.54 37.08 -8.31
C GLU A 44 55.18 37.24 -7.60
N SER A 45 54.72 38.47 -7.32
CA SER A 45 53.40 38.69 -6.72
C SER A 45 52.25 38.29 -7.64
N ARG A 46 52.40 38.53 -8.95
CA ARG A 46 51.40 38.12 -9.97
C ARG A 46 51.38 36.61 -10.16
N LEU A 47 52.53 35.95 -10.18
CA LEU A 47 52.60 34.48 -10.22
C LEU A 47 51.98 33.87 -8.97
N SER A 48 52.23 34.45 -7.78
CA SER A 48 51.57 34.04 -6.55
C SER A 48 50.05 34.19 -6.66
N HIS A 49 49.55 35.31 -7.20
CA HIS A 49 48.12 35.50 -7.41
C HIS A 49 47.51 34.46 -8.35
N LEU A 50 48.23 34.08 -9.42
CA LEU A 50 47.80 33.05 -10.36
C LEU A 50 47.72 31.67 -9.72
N VAL A 51 48.68 31.32 -8.85
CA VAL A 51 48.64 30.08 -8.06
C VAL A 51 47.44 30.05 -7.11
N THR A 52 47.10 31.19 -6.49
CA THR A 52 45.92 31.29 -5.63
C THR A 52 44.62 31.10 -6.42
N LEU A 53 44.52 31.73 -7.61
CA LEU A 53 43.39 31.56 -8.52
C LEU A 53 43.25 30.11 -8.99
N GLN A 54 44.36 29.44 -9.31
CA GLN A 54 44.36 28.02 -9.68
C GLN A 54 43.85 27.13 -8.53
N SER A 55 44.27 27.42 -7.30
CA SER A 55 43.81 26.68 -6.11
C SER A 55 42.31 26.86 -5.87
N GLN A 56 41.79 28.08 -6.05
CA GLN A 56 40.36 28.37 -5.95
C GLN A 56 39.56 27.64 -7.04
N LEU A 57 40.09 27.55 -8.26
CA LEU A 57 39.43 26.83 -9.35
C LEU A 57 39.33 25.33 -9.06
N TYR A 58 40.38 24.70 -8.51
CA TYR A 58 40.31 23.29 -8.11
C TYR A 58 39.26 23.05 -7.03
N SER A 59 39.16 23.93 -6.03
CA SER A 59 38.11 23.84 -4.99
C SER A 59 36.71 23.90 -5.59
N ILE A 60 36.47 24.81 -6.55
CA ILE A 60 35.15 24.95 -7.20
C ILE A 60 34.84 23.73 -8.08
N MET A 61 35.84 23.16 -8.76
CA MET A 61 35.66 21.93 -9.53
C MET A 61 35.28 20.75 -8.64
N GLU A 62 35.91 20.61 -7.47
CA GLU A 62 35.57 19.56 -6.51
C GLU A 62 34.14 19.72 -5.99
N ASP A 63 33.71 20.95 -5.68
CA ASP A 63 32.34 21.23 -5.25
C ASP A 63 31.31 20.97 -6.37
N LEU A 64 31.66 21.26 -7.62
CA LEU A 64 30.82 20.93 -8.78
C LEU A 64 30.66 19.42 -8.97
N GLU A 65 31.72 18.65 -8.76
CA GLU A 65 31.67 17.19 -8.83
C GLU A 65 30.76 16.62 -7.74
N LYS A 66 30.89 17.09 -6.49
CA LYS A 66 29.96 16.75 -5.40
C LYS A 66 28.51 17.14 -5.71
N HIS A 67 28.29 18.29 -6.35
CA HIS A 67 26.96 18.72 -6.77
C HIS A 67 26.38 17.80 -7.85
N LYS A 68 27.21 17.36 -8.80
CA LYS A 68 26.80 16.42 -9.86
C LYS A 68 26.38 15.07 -9.26
N GLU A 69 27.13 14.54 -8.31
CA GLU A 69 26.77 13.30 -7.60
C GLU A 69 25.43 13.43 -6.87
N ARG A 70 25.22 14.55 -6.16
CA ARG A 70 23.94 14.83 -5.50
C ARG A 70 22.79 14.94 -6.49
N GLN A 71 23.03 15.53 -7.66
CA GLN A 71 22.02 15.62 -8.70
C GLN A 71 21.62 14.23 -9.21
N SER A 72 22.58 13.34 -9.46
CA SER A 72 22.29 11.95 -9.85
C SER A 72 21.51 11.20 -8.77
N TYR A 73 21.81 11.44 -7.48
CA TYR A 73 21.05 10.86 -6.38
C TYR A 73 19.61 11.40 -6.31
N LEU A 74 19.40 12.70 -6.57
CA LEU A 74 18.06 13.29 -6.65
C LEU A 74 17.25 12.70 -7.81
N GLU A 75 17.87 12.51 -8.97
CA GLU A 75 17.22 11.86 -10.12
C GLU A 75 16.79 10.43 -9.79
N TYR A 76 17.63 9.69 -9.06
CA TYR A 76 17.28 8.36 -8.55
C TYR A 76 16.07 8.42 -7.60
N LEU A 77 16.06 9.34 -6.63
CA LEU A 77 14.94 9.47 -5.69
C LEU A 77 13.62 9.82 -6.39
N VAL A 78 13.64 10.72 -7.38
CA VAL A 78 12.46 11.07 -8.18
C VAL A 78 11.92 9.84 -8.91
N GLN A 79 12.81 8.98 -9.43
CA GLN A 79 12.38 7.76 -10.09
C GLN A 79 11.75 6.76 -9.10
N VAL A 80 12.29 6.65 -7.88
CA VAL A 80 11.72 5.81 -6.81
C VAL A 80 10.35 6.33 -6.35
N GLU A 81 10.19 7.64 -6.18
CA GLU A 81 8.92 8.28 -5.84
C GLU A 81 7.85 7.95 -6.88
N LYS A 82 8.18 8.07 -8.17
CA LYS A 82 7.28 7.71 -9.27
C LYS A 82 6.88 6.23 -9.26
N ASP A 83 7.80 5.32 -8.94
CA ASP A 83 7.48 3.89 -8.81
C ASP A 83 6.51 3.63 -7.64
N LEU A 84 6.76 4.28 -6.49
CA LEU A 84 5.88 4.19 -5.34
C LEU A 84 4.47 4.72 -5.65
N ASP A 85 4.35 5.85 -6.33
CA ASP A 85 3.06 6.39 -6.75
C ASP A 85 2.29 5.42 -7.65
N ASN A 86 2.96 4.80 -8.62
CA ASN A 86 2.34 3.79 -9.48
C ASN A 86 1.87 2.57 -8.68
N ARG A 87 2.66 2.12 -7.69
CA ARG A 87 2.29 1.01 -6.81
C ARG A 87 1.09 1.36 -5.93
N ILE A 88 1.05 2.56 -5.37
CA ILE A 88 -0.08 3.06 -4.57
C ILE A 88 -1.34 3.13 -5.45
N ALA A 89 -1.25 3.68 -6.65
CA ALA A 89 -2.36 3.74 -7.59
C ALA A 89 -2.94 2.35 -7.90
N SER A 90 -2.08 1.36 -8.17
CA SER A 90 -2.51 -0.02 -8.42
C SER A 90 -3.21 -0.66 -7.22
N VAL A 91 -2.71 -0.41 -6.00
CA VAL A 91 -3.34 -0.93 -4.78
C VAL A 91 -4.71 -0.27 -4.55
N LEU A 92 -4.81 1.05 -4.74
CA LEU A 92 -6.08 1.77 -4.61
C LEU A 92 -7.12 1.28 -5.62
N GLU A 93 -6.72 1.03 -6.86
CA GLU A 93 -7.62 0.47 -7.89
C GLU A 93 -8.18 -0.90 -7.46
N LYS A 94 -7.32 -1.80 -6.98
CA LYS A 94 -7.74 -3.12 -6.48
C LYS A 94 -8.68 -3.01 -5.28
N LEU A 95 -8.41 -2.09 -4.36
CA LEU A 95 -9.27 -1.84 -3.20
C LEU A 95 -10.64 -1.33 -3.62
N LEU A 96 -10.70 -0.39 -4.57
CA LEU A 96 -11.96 0.12 -5.12
C LEU A 96 -12.76 -0.98 -5.82
N GLN A 97 -12.11 -1.83 -6.61
CA GLN A 97 -12.76 -2.98 -7.24
C GLN A 97 -13.29 -3.98 -6.20
N ALA A 98 -12.52 -4.28 -5.15
CA ALA A 98 -12.94 -5.16 -4.07
C ALA A 98 -14.14 -4.57 -3.29
N LEU A 99 -14.09 -3.27 -2.97
CA LEU A 99 -15.18 -2.55 -2.31
C LEU A 99 -16.46 -2.59 -3.14
N GLY A 100 -16.36 -2.36 -4.45
CA GLY A 100 -17.49 -2.44 -5.38
C GLY A 100 -18.13 -3.82 -5.40
N ARG A 101 -17.32 -4.89 -5.45
CA ARG A 101 -17.83 -6.27 -5.37
C ARG A 101 -18.54 -6.54 -4.05
N LEU A 102 -17.95 -6.12 -2.93
CA LEU A 102 -18.52 -6.32 -1.60
C LEU A 102 -19.86 -5.59 -1.47
N HIS A 103 -19.95 -4.37 -2.00
CA HIS A 103 -21.19 -3.61 -2.04
C HIS A 103 -22.30 -4.32 -2.83
N VAL A 104 -21.99 -4.81 -4.04
CA VAL A 104 -22.95 -5.60 -4.84
C VAL A 104 -23.40 -6.84 -4.07
N THR A 105 -22.45 -7.56 -3.44
CA THR A 105 -22.77 -8.77 -2.66
C THR A 105 -23.68 -8.43 -1.47
N LEU A 106 -23.47 -7.28 -0.81
CA LEU A 106 -24.30 -6.81 0.28
C LEU A 106 -25.72 -6.48 -0.21
N GLU A 107 -25.85 -5.75 -1.32
CA GLU A 107 -27.14 -5.42 -1.93
C GLU A 107 -27.93 -6.67 -2.34
N GLU A 108 -27.26 -7.71 -2.85
CA GLU A 108 -27.88 -8.98 -3.23
C GLU A 108 -28.29 -9.83 -2.01
N THR A 109 -27.50 -9.82 -0.93
CA THR A 109 -27.75 -10.66 0.26
C THR A 109 -28.72 -10.04 1.26
N GLN A 110 -28.81 -8.72 1.33
CA GLN A 110 -29.68 -8.00 2.25
C GLN A 110 -31.20 -8.32 2.09
N PRO A 111 -31.79 -8.37 0.89
CA PRO A 111 -33.19 -8.77 0.72
C PRO A 111 -33.41 -10.26 1.03
N VAL A 112 -32.42 -11.11 0.80
CA VAL A 112 -32.47 -12.54 1.14
C VAL A 112 -32.46 -12.73 2.66
N LEU A 113 -31.62 -11.99 3.40
CA LEU A 113 -31.61 -12.03 4.86
C LEU A 113 -32.89 -11.43 5.47
N GLN A 114 -33.46 -10.39 4.85
CA GLN A 114 -34.72 -9.82 5.28
C GLN A 114 -35.91 -10.75 5.02
N SER A 115 -35.91 -11.52 3.92
CA SER A 115 -36.94 -12.53 3.65
C SER A 115 -36.75 -13.81 4.49
N LEU A 116 -35.52 -14.11 4.92
CA LEU A 116 -35.17 -15.11 5.93
C LEU A 116 -35.41 -14.64 7.37
N SER A 117 -36.01 -13.48 7.58
CA SER A 117 -36.58 -13.11 8.88
C SER A 117 -37.71 -14.09 9.22
N LEU A 118 -37.33 -15.27 9.73
CA LEU A 118 -38.24 -16.13 10.47
C LEU A 118 -38.94 -15.26 11.52
N PRO A 119 -40.25 -15.46 11.76
CA PRO A 119 -40.93 -14.78 12.86
C PRO A 119 -40.05 -14.98 14.11
N LYS A 120 -39.75 -13.89 14.82
CA LYS A 120 -38.94 -13.94 16.04
C LYS A 120 -39.63 -14.89 17.03
N SER A 121 -39.30 -16.18 16.97
CA SER A 121 -39.76 -17.16 17.94
C SER A 121 -39.24 -16.67 19.27
N THR A 122 -40.15 -16.38 20.21
CA THR A 122 -39.72 -15.90 21.51
C THR A 122 -38.83 -16.97 22.15
N LEU A 123 -37.85 -16.57 22.96
CA LEU A 123 -36.98 -17.53 23.65
C LEU A 123 -37.82 -18.54 24.49
N SER A 124 -39.00 -18.11 24.94
CA SER A 124 -40.03 -18.94 25.54
C SER A 124 -40.59 -20.03 24.61
N GLU A 125 -40.94 -19.69 23.36
CA GLU A 125 -41.41 -20.66 22.36
C GLU A 125 -40.34 -21.71 22.08
N ILE A 126 -39.09 -21.28 21.87
CA ILE A 126 -37.96 -22.17 21.60
C ILE A 126 -37.73 -23.12 22.79
N LEU A 127 -37.69 -22.60 24.02
CA LEU A 127 -37.53 -23.42 25.21
C LEU A 127 -38.69 -24.40 25.40
N SER A 128 -39.94 -23.95 25.20
CA SER A 128 -41.11 -24.81 25.32
C SER A 128 -41.11 -25.95 24.29
N PHE A 129 -40.66 -25.67 23.07
CA PHE A 129 -40.54 -26.64 22.00
C PHE A 129 -39.39 -27.61 22.26
N ALA A 130 -38.24 -27.11 22.72
CA ALA A 130 -37.11 -27.92 23.12
C ALA A 130 -37.48 -28.89 24.25
N VAL A 131 -38.19 -28.44 25.29
CA VAL A 131 -38.66 -29.32 26.38
C VAL A 131 -39.58 -30.42 25.87
N ARG A 132 -40.51 -30.11 24.95
CA ARG A 132 -41.40 -31.12 24.33
C ARG A 132 -40.61 -32.15 23.51
N ILE A 133 -39.65 -31.70 22.70
CA ILE A 133 -38.81 -32.59 21.90
C ILE A 133 -37.94 -33.47 22.78
N THR A 134 -37.30 -32.92 23.81
CA THR A 134 -36.49 -33.69 24.75
C THR A 134 -37.32 -34.76 25.44
N GLY A 135 -38.58 -34.47 25.81
CA GLY A 135 -39.51 -35.46 26.34
C GLY A 135 -39.77 -36.63 25.38
N SER A 136 -39.95 -36.35 24.08
CA SER A 136 -40.17 -37.37 23.05
C SER A 136 -38.91 -38.14 22.68
N LEU A 137 -37.73 -37.50 22.72
CA LEU A 137 -36.43 -38.13 22.41
C LEU A 137 -35.85 -38.94 23.58
N SER A 138 -36.30 -38.69 24.81
CA SER A 138 -35.85 -39.41 26.02
C SER A 138 -36.67 -40.66 26.33
N ALA A 139 -37.70 -40.97 25.52
CA ALA A 139 -38.47 -42.19 25.67
C ALA A 139 -37.58 -43.40 25.33
N PRO A 140 -37.50 -44.43 26.20
CA PRO A 140 -36.65 -45.60 25.95
C PRO A 140 -37.11 -46.30 24.67
N THR A 141 -36.33 -46.15 23.61
CA THR A 141 -36.49 -46.88 22.37
C THR A 141 -35.99 -48.31 22.60
N ASN A 142 -36.89 -49.29 22.55
CA ASN A 142 -36.53 -50.73 22.61
C ASN A 142 -35.79 -51.22 21.34
N TYR A 143 -35.11 -50.31 20.61
CA TYR A 143 -34.39 -50.61 19.38
C TYR A 143 -32.97 -51.07 19.73
N GLN A 144 -32.63 -52.31 19.36
CA GLN A 144 -31.25 -52.79 19.39
C GLN A 144 -30.40 -51.92 18.45
N GLU A 145 -29.36 -51.30 19.01
CA GLU A 145 -28.38 -50.45 18.33
C GLU A 145 -27.59 -51.24 17.27
N GLU A 146 -28.01 -51.19 16.01
CA GLU A 146 -27.12 -51.45 14.87
C GLU A 146 -27.38 -50.46 13.72
N SER A 147 -27.13 -49.17 13.97
CA SER A 147 -26.56 -48.27 12.95
C SER A 147 -26.20 -46.92 13.56
N LEU A 148 -25.00 -46.44 13.26
CA LEU A 148 -24.41 -45.17 13.72
C LEU A 148 -25.15 -43.90 13.24
N ASP A 149 -26.26 -44.03 12.50
CA ASP A 149 -27.04 -42.92 11.92
C ASP A 149 -28.45 -42.75 12.54
N ALA A 150 -28.81 -43.53 13.57
CA ALA A 150 -30.16 -43.50 14.14
C ALA A 150 -30.49 -42.25 15.00
N ALA A 151 -29.55 -41.34 15.22
CA ALA A 151 -29.67 -40.26 16.21
C ALA A 151 -30.35 -38.97 15.72
N HIS A 152 -31.11 -38.97 14.61
CA HIS A 152 -31.62 -37.71 14.02
C HIS A 152 -33.13 -37.58 13.85
N PHE A 153 -33.93 -38.57 14.27
CA PHE A 153 -35.38 -38.47 14.19
C PHE A 153 -36.03 -38.80 15.52
N ALA A 154 -36.95 -37.94 15.95
CA ALA A 154 -37.86 -38.28 17.04
C ALA A 154 -38.57 -39.61 16.71
N PRO A 155 -38.78 -40.50 17.69
CA PRO A 155 -39.46 -41.76 17.44
C PRO A 155 -40.81 -41.47 16.77
N ALA A 156 -41.08 -42.13 15.65
CA ALA A 156 -42.37 -42.04 14.98
C ALA A 156 -43.49 -42.47 15.95
N PRO A 157 -44.72 -41.95 15.78
CA PRO A 157 -45.87 -42.39 16.58
C PRO A 157 -46.00 -43.92 16.56
N THR A 158 -46.22 -44.54 17.71
CA THR A 158 -46.37 -46.01 17.80
C THR A 158 -47.67 -46.47 17.14
N GLU A 159 -47.71 -47.72 16.69
CA GLU A 159 -48.91 -48.35 16.11
C GLU A 159 -50.14 -48.24 17.02
N GLU A 160 -49.94 -48.35 18.34
CA GLU A 160 -51.00 -48.18 19.34
C GLU A 160 -51.49 -46.73 19.41
N MET A 161 -50.58 -45.74 19.39
CA MET A 161 -50.93 -44.32 19.31
C MET A 161 -51.66 -43.97 18.02
N ILE A 162 -51.32 -44.62 16.91
CA ILE A 162 -52.00 -44.46 15.62
C ILE A 162 -53.42 -45.04 15.70
N ARG A 163 -53.57 -46.22 16.29
CA ARG A 163 -54.88 -46.90 16.45
C ARG A 163 -55.82 -46.15 17.40
N GLU A 164 -55.28 -45.56 18.46
CA GLU A 164 -56.03 -44.75 19.43
C GLU A 164 -56.20 -43.28 19.02
N SER A 165 -55.55 -42.86 17.92
CA SER A 165 -55.66 -41.50 17.40
C SER A 165 -57.10 -41.15 17.07
N LYS A 166 -57.47 -39.88 17.31
CA LYS A 166 -58.77 -39.33 16.89
C LYS A 166 -59.04 -39.53 15.40
N MET A 167 -57.99 -39.55 14.57
CA MET A 167 -58.12 -39.81 13.14
C MET A 167 -58.56 -41.25 12.86
N ALA A 168 -58.03 -42.23 13.58
CA ALA A 168 -58.44 -43.63 13.46
C ALA A 168 -59.86 -43.85 14.01
N GLN A 169 -60.20 -43.20 15.12
CA GLN A 169 -61.54 -43.25 15.72
C GLN A 169 -62.61 -42.64 14.81
N TRP A 170 -62.33 -41.52 14.16
CA TRP A 170 -63.25 -40.91 13.19
C TRP A 170 -63.46 -41.80 11.97
N ASN A 171 -62.40 -42.39 11.43
CA ASN A 171 -62.49 -43.28 10.27
C ASN A 171 -63.31 -44.56 10.58
N MET A 172 -63.18 -45.10 11.79
CA MET A 172 -63.98 -46.24 12.25
C MET A 172 -65.45 -45.89 12.53
N ASN A 173 -65.72 -44.66 12.99
CA ASN A 173 -67.09 -44.19 13.20
C ASN A 173 -67.81 -43.88 11.89
N GLU A 174 -67.10 -43.41 10.86
CA GLU A 174 -67.66 -43.22 9.51
C GLU A 174 -67.99 -44.56 8.82
N MET A 175 -67.31 -45.65 9.16
CA MET A 175 -67.61 -47.00 8.63
C MET A 175 -68.78 -47.70 9.34
N ASN A 176 -69.30 -47.15 10.44
CA ASN A 176 -70.41 -47.71 11.22
C ASN A 176 -71.72 -46.90 11.07
N ILE A 177 -71.79 -46.00 10.08
CA ILE A 177 -73.00 -45.29 9.63
C ILE A 177 -73.36 -45.80 8.24
#